data_AF-A0A7H4MPU4-F1
#
_entry.id   AF-A0A7H4MPU4-F1
#
_cell.length_a   1.000
_cell.length_b   1.000
_cell.length_c   1.000
_cell.angle_alpha   90.00
_cell.angle_beta   90.00
_cell.angle_gamma   90.00
#
_symmetry.space_group_name_H-M   'P 1'
#
loop_
_entity.id
_entity.type
_entity.pdbx_description
1 polymer ?
#
loop_
_entity_poly.entity_id
_entity_poly.type
_entity_poly.pdbx_seq_one_letter_code
_entity_poly.pdbx_strand_id
1 'polypeptide(L)'
;MLIYRRLHGTLAAEFIAECALEVVVDKIFVDEAVNELHTIQDMLRWAVSRFSAANIWYGHGTDNPWDEAVQLVLPSLYLPLDIPEDMRTARLTSSEKHRIVERVIRRVNERIPVAYLTNKAWFCGHEFYVDERVLVPRSRLAN
;
A
#
# COMPACT_ATOMS: atom_id res chain seq x y z
N MET A 1 2.53 24.66 2.85
CA MET A 1 2.39 25.69 3.90
C MET A 1 1.62 25.06 5.07
N LEU A 2 2.31 24.32 5.93
CA LEU A 2 1.77 23.82 7.20
C LEU A 2 2.53 24.53 8.31
N ILE A 3 1.82 25.39 9.03
CA ILE A 3 2.35 26.27 10.07
C ILE A 3 2.39 25.47 11.37
N TYR A 4 3.59 25.11 11.83
CA TYR A 4 3.81 24.54 13.17
C TYR A 4 3.55 25.63 14.23
N ARG A 5 2.32 25.70 14.75
CA ARG A 5 1.98 26.54 15.91
C ARG A 5 2.05 25.69 17.17
N ARG A 6 2.92 26.10 18.10
CA ARG A 6 3.15 25.53 19.44
C ARG A 6 1.82 25.23 20.16
N LEU A 7 1.50 23.95 20.40
CA LEU A 7 0.24 23.51 21.02
C LEU A 7 0.36 23.44 22.55
N HIS A 8 -0.63 24.02 23.23
CA HIS A 8 -0.80 23.96 24.69
C HIS A 8 -1.62 22.71 25.10
N GLY A 9 -1.09 21.93 26.05
CA GLY A 9 -1.77 21.05 27.02
C GLY A 9 -2.93 20.14 26.56
N THR A 10 -4.09 20.73 26.29
CA THR A 10 -5.37 20.00 26.11
C THR A 10 -5.49 19.34 24.73
N LEU A 11 -4.99 20.01 23.68
CA LEU A 11 -4.98 19.48 22.30
C LEU A 11 -4.01 18.31 22.11
N ALA A 12 -2.98 18.20 22.95
CA ALA A 12 -2.03 17.09 22.89
C ALA A 12 -2.69 15.77 23.32
N ALA A 13 -3.59 15.80 24.31
CA ALA A 13 -4.32 14.62 24.74
C ALA A 13 -5.34 14.15 23.69
N GLU A 14 -6.04 15.09 23.05
CA GLU A 14 -6.97 14.79 21.93
C GLU A 14 -6.22 14.24 20.71
N PHE A 15 -5.07 14.83 20.34
CA PHE A 15 -4.23 14.33 19.26
C PHE A 15 -3.66 12.94 19.55
N ILE A 16 -3.22 12.67 20.78
CA ILE A 16 -2.77 11.33 21.20
C ILE A 16 -3.92 10.32 21.13
N ALA A 17 -5.14 10.72 21.52
CA ALA A 17 -6.31 9.85 21.42
C ALA A 17 -6.69 9.54 19.97
N GLU A 18 -6.62 10.52 19.07
CA GLU A 18 -6.88 10.35 17.64
C GLU A 18 -5.83 9.45 16.96
N CYS A 19 -4.54 9.69 17.21
CA CYS A 19 -3.47 8.80 16.74
C CYS A 19 -3.60 7.38 17.31
N ALA A 20 -3.98 7.23 18.59
CA ALA A 20 -4.21 5.92 19.19
C ALA A 20 -5.42 5.21 18.56
N LEU A 21 -6.48 5.96 18.24
CA LEU A 21 -7.66 5.42 17.56
C LEU A 21 -7.32 4.96 16.14
N GLU A 22 -6.55 5.75 15.37
CA GLU A 22 -6.06 5.36 14.05
C GLU A 22 -5.22 4.07 14.12
N VAL A 23 -4.29 3.98 15.07
CA VAL A 23 -3.45 2.78 15.26
C VAL A 23 -4.29 1.55 15.64
N VAL A 24 -5.31 1.72 16.48
CA VAL A 24 -6.21 0.62 16.88
C VAL A 24 -7.08 0.17 15.71
N VAL A 25 -7.63 1.11 14.94
CA VAL A 25 -8.46 0.85 13.76
C VAL A 25 -7.64 0.14 12.69
N ASP A 26 -6.41 0.60 12.42
CA ASP A 26 -5.49 -0.08 11.51
C ASP A 26 -5.22 -1.50 11.97
N LYS A 27 -4.97 -1.72 13.26
CA LYS A 27 -4.74 -3.06 13.80
C LYS A 27 -5.94 -4.00 13.61
N ILE A 28 -7.17 -3.52 13.82
CA ILE A 28 -8.38 -4.31 13.59
C ILE A 28 -8.48 -4.72 12.11
N PHE A 29 -8.27 -3.78 11.19
CA PHE A 29 -8.29 -4.08 9.77
C PHE A 29 -7.16 -5.03 9.34
N VAL A 30 -5.99 -4.95 9.99
CA VAL A 30 -4.90 -5.90 9.77
C VAL A 30 -5.34 -7.31 10.14
N ASP A 31 -5.82 -7.47 11.37
CA ASP A 31 -6.19 -8.77 11.92
C ASP A 31 -7.34 -9.40 11.13
N GLU A 32 -8.35 -8.62 10.75
CA GLU A 32 -9.47 -9.06 9.90
C GLU A 32 -8.96 -9.57 8.54
N ALA A 33 -8.19 -8.73 7.81
CA ALA A 33 -7.69 -9.09 6.49
C ALA A 33 -6.78 -10.33 6.51
N VAL A 34 -5.91 -10.45 7.51
CA VAL A 34 -5.01 -11.60 7.66
C VAL A 34 -5.79 -12.90 7.94
N ASN A 35 -6.84 -12.83 8.75
CA ASN A 35 -7.60 -14.01 9.13
C ASN A 35 -8.57 -14.48 8.03
N GLU A 36 -9.24 -13.54 7.36
CA GLU A 36 -10.35 -13.84 6.46
C GLU A 36 -9.94 -13.98 4.99
N LEU A 37 -8.93 -13.23 4.53
CA LEU A 37 -8.49 -13.31 3.14
C LEU A 37 -7.57 -14.52 2.97
N HIS A 38 -7.82 -15.34 1.95
CA HIS A 38 -7.14 -16.62 1.81
C HIS A 38 -6.21 -16.66 0.60
N THR A 39 -6.58 -15.99 -0.49
CA THR A 39 -5.91 -16.11 -1.78
C THR A 39 -5.21 -14.82 -2.22
N ILE A 40 -4.34 -14.91 -3.21
CA ILE A 40 -3.75 -13.73 -3.87
C ILE A 40 -4.87 -12.83 -4.43
N GLN A 41 -5.91 -13.44 -5.02
CA GLN A 41 -7.05 -12.72 -5.57
C GLN A 41 -7.83 -11.95 -4.50
N ASP A 42 -8.04 -12.54 -3.32
CA ASP A 42 -8.67 -11.86 -2.18
C ASP A 42 -7.88 -10.62 -1.77
N MET A 43 -6.56 -10.75 -1.68
CA MET A 43 -5.65 -9.66 -1.33
C MET A 43 -5.63 -8.55 -2.38
N LEU A 44 -5.60 -8.89 -3.68
CA LEU A 44 -5.68 -7.93 -4.77
C LEU A 44 -6.99 -7.13 -4.72
N ARG A 45 -8.14 -7.83 -4.65
CA ARG A 45 -9.47 -7.21 -4.57
C ARG A 45 -9.59 -6.30 -3.34
N TRP A 46 -9.09 -6.75 -2.19
CA TRP A 46 -9.09 -5.98 -0.95
C TRP A 46 -8.20 -4.72 -1.06
N ALA A 47 -6.97 -4.86 -1.56
CA ALA A 47 -6.06 -3.73 -1.76
C ALA A 47 -6.65 -2.67 -2.70
N VAL A 48 -7.28 -3.07 -3.80
CA VAL A 48 -7.99 -2.17 -4.72
C VAL A 48 -9.07 -1.37 -4.01
N SER A 49 -9.82 -2.02 -3.12
CA SER A 49 -10.89 -1.38 -2.34
C SER A 49 -10.31 -0.34 -1.37
N ARG A 50 -9.19 -0.66 -0.70
CA ARG A 50 -8.48 0.26 0.21
C ARG A 50 -7.91 1.47 -0.55
N PHE A 51 -7.29 1.25 -1.70
CA PHE A 51 -6.71 2.31 -2.52
C PHE A 51 -7.77 3.24 -3.10
N SER A 52 -8.86 2.67 -3.60
CA SER A 52 -9.99 3.43 -4.13
C SER A 52 -10.65 4.29 -3.04
N ALA A 53 -10.86 3.74 -1.84
CA ALA A 53 -11.43 4.47 -0.71
C ALA A 53 -10.50 5.57 -0.18
N ALA A 54 -9.19 5.37 -0.22
CA ALA A 54 -8.20 6.33 0.27
C ALA A 54 -7.95 7.52 -0.68
N ASN A 55 -8.47 7.47 -1.90
CA ASN A 55 -8.27 8.49 -2.94
C ASN A 55 -6.78 8.86 -3.09
N ILE A 56 -5.93 7.85 -3.20
CA ILE A 56 -4.48 8.00 -3.44
C ILE A 56 -4.23 8.28 -4.92
N TRP A 57 -3.16 9.03 -5.21
CA TRP A 57 -2.75 9.30 -6.60
C TRP A 57 -1.91 8.14 -7.14
N TYR A 58 -2.18 7.76 -8.39
CA TYR A 58 -1.48 6.75 -9.17
C TYR A 58 -0.75 7.49 -10.30
N GLY A 59 0.56 7.66 -10.18
CA GLY A 59 1.34 8.58 -11.03
C GLY A 59 2.70 8.04 -11.41
N HIS A 60 2.88 6.72 -11.33
CA HIS A 60 4.16 6.01 -11.42
C HIS A 60 4.15 4.86 -12.44
N GLY A 61 3.34 4.97 -13.49
CA GLY A 61 3.17 3.93 -14.53
C GLY A 61 1.97 3.01 -14.32
N THR A 62 1.09 3.34 -13.37
CA THR A 62 -0.18 2.68 -13.06
C THR A 62 -1.30 3.73 -13.16
N ASP A 63 -2.31 3.48 -13.99
CA ASP A 63 -3.39 4.45 -14.25
C ASP A 63 -4.67 4.14 -13.45
N ASN A 64 -4.65 3.06 -12.66
CA ASN A 64 -5.81 2.61 -11.90
C ASN A 64 -5.39 1.90 -10.59
N PRO A 65 -6.30 1.79 -9.61
CA PRO A 65 -6.03 1.12 -8.33
C PRO A 65 -5.66 -0.37 -8.47
N TRP A 66 -6.07 -1.03 -9.56
CA TRP A 66 -5.79 -2.44 -9.82
C TRP A 66 -4.33 -2.67 -10.14
N ASP A 67 -3.74 -1.88 -11.04
CA ASP A 67 -2.33 -2.01 -11.41
C ASP A 67 -1.43 -1.68 -10.21
N GLU A 68 -1.80 -0.68 -9.40
CA GLU A 68 -1.11 -0.36 -8.14
C GLU A 68 -1.15 -1.55 -7.17
N ALA A 69 -2.31 -2.21 -7.04
CA ALA A 69 -2.45 -3.40 -6.20
C ALA A 69 -1.63 -4.58 -6.72
N VAL A 70 -1.59 -4.81 -8.04
CA VAL A 70 -0.76 -5.85 -8.66
C VAL A 70 0.72 -5.59 -8.41
N GLN A 71 1.18 -4.35 -8.60
CA GLN A 71 2.57 -3.94 -8.34
C GLN A 71 2.95 -3.95 -6.86
N LEU A 72 1.98 -3.94 -5.94
CA LEU A 72 2.25 -4.11 -4.51
C LEU A 72 2.23 -5.58 -4.11
N VAL A 73 1.15 -6.30 -4.40
CA VAL A 73 0.88 -7.64 -3.87
C VAL A 73 1.85 -8.66 -4.45
N LEU A 74 1.99 -8.75 -5.78
CA LEU A 74 2.83 -9.79 -6.39
C LEU A 74 4.30 -9.63 -6.02
N PRO A 75 4.89 -8.42 -6.09
CA PRO A 75 6.28 -8.23 -5.66
C PRO A 75 6.49 -8.42 -4.16
N SER A 76 5.45 -8.29 -3.33
CA SER A 76 5.51 -8.64 -1.90
C SER A 76 5.67 -10.14 -1.66
N LEU A 77 5.19 -10.94 -2.60
CA LEU A 77 5.31 -12.40 -2.63
C LEU A 77 6.52 -12.87 -3.44
N TYR A 78 7.37 -11.96 -3.91
CA TYR A 78 8.47 -12.26 -4.84
C TYR A 78 8.02 -12.90 -6.15
N LEU A 79 6.77 -12.64 -6.57
CA LEU A 79 6.22 -13.11 -7.82
C LEU A 79 6.40 -12.06 -8.93
N PRO A 80 6.55 -12.48 -10.19
CA PRO A 80 6.53 -11.56 -11.32
C PRO A 80 5.12 -10.98 -11.53
N LEU A 81 4.98 -9.93 -12.34
CA LEU A 81 3.67 -9.30 -12.57
C LEU A 81 2.75 -10.12 -13.50
N ASP A 82 3.32 -11.03 -14.28
CA ASP A 82 2.68 -11.87 -15.28
C ASP A 82 2.48 -13.32 -14.78
N ILE A 83 1.92 -13.47 -13.57
CA ILE A 83 1.55 -14.81 -13.09
C ILE A 83 0.33 -15.39 -13.86
N PRO A 84 0.27 -16.72 -14.04
CA PRO A 84 -0.93 -17.42 -14.51
C PRO A 84 -2.18 -17.09 -13.67
N GLU A 85 -3.36 -17.03 -14.30
CA GLU A 85 -4.61 -16.66 -13.61
C GLU A 85 -5.01 -17.65 -12.52
N ASP A 86 -4.78 -18.95 -12.73
CA ASP A 86 -5.03 -20.00 -11.76
C ASP A 86 -4.19 -19.83 -10.48
N MET A 87 -2.95 -19.33 -10.62
CA MET A 87 -2.08 -19.01 -9.49
C MET A 87 -2.69 -17.94 -8.57
N ARG A 88 -3.57 -17.07 -9.07
CA ARG A 88 -4.24 -16.04 -8.24
C ARG A 88 -5.15 -16.65 -7.17
N THR A 89 -5.59 -17.88 -7.36
CA THR A 89 -6.42 -18.62 -6.38
C THR A 89 -5.60 -19.39 -5.35
N ALA A 90 -4.26 -19.36 -5.45
CA ALA A 90 -3.38 -20.01 -4.48
C ALA A 90 -3.52 -19.39 -3.09
N ARG A 91 -3.48 -20.24 -2.05
CA ARG A 91 -3.58 -19.80 -0.66
C ARG A 91 -2.26 -19.21 -0.17
N LEU A 92 -2.38 -18.15 0.63
CA LEU A 92 -1.26 -17.49 1.27
C LEU A 92 -1.06 -17.97 2.70
N THR A 93 0.20 -18.10 3.08
CA THR A 93 0.62 -18.28 4.48
C THR A 93 0.35 -17.00 5.28
N SER A 94 0.19 -17.12 6.60
CA SER A 94 -0.08 -15.95 7.43
C SER A 94 1.00 -14.87 7.31
N SER A 95 2.28 -15.23 7.21
CA SER A 95 3.38 -14.26 7.07
C SER A 95 3.31 -13.48 5.76
N GLU A 96 2.92 -14.12 4.65
CA GLU A 96 2.69 -13.45 3.37
C GLU A 96 1.55 -12.44 3.46
N LYS A 97 0.44 -12.83 4.10
CA LYS A 97 -0.71 -11.94 4.30
C LYS A 97 -0.34 -10.70 5.12
N HIS A 98 0.34 -10.88 6.26
CA HIS A 98 0.75 -9.75 7.11
C HIS A 98 1.61 -8.76 6.33
N ARG A 99 2.57 -9.25 5.54
CA ARG A 99 3.44 -8.41 4.72
C ARG A 99 2.67 -7.58 3.70
N ILE A 100 1.70 -8.19 3.02
CA ILE A 100 0.86 -7.50 2.04
C ILE A 100 0.04 -6.42 2.74
N VAL A 101 -0.64 -6.78 3.82
CA VAL A 101 -1.54 -5.90 4.57
C VAL A 101 -0.77 -4.71 5.15
N GLU A 102 0.40 -4.93 5.76
CA GLU A 102 1.29 -3.88 6.25
C GLU A 102 1.64 -2.89 5.14
N ARG A 103 2.06 -3.38 3.97
CA ARG A 103 2.41 -2.53 2.82
C ARG A 103 1.22 -1.74 2.29
N VAL A 104 0.02 -2.33 2.24
CA VAL A 104 -1.21 -1.62 1.83
C VAL A 104 -1.54 -0.49 2.80
N ILE A 105 -1.44 -0.73 4.10
CA ILE A 105 -1.72 0.29 5.13
C ILE A 105 -0.70 1.42 5.04
N ARG A 106 0.60 1.09 4.94
CA ARG A 106 1.65 2.09 4.73
C ARG A 106 1.43 2.90 3.46
N ARG A 107 1.04 2.26 2.35
CA ARG A 107 0.72 2.96 1.08
C ARG A 107 -0.41 3.98 1.25
N VAL A 108 -1.44 3.64 2.02
CA VAL A 108 -2.62 4.48 2.26
C VAL A 108 -2.31 5.63 3.23
N ASN A 109 -1.70 5.31 4.37
CA ASN A 109 -1.47 6.26 5.45
C ASN A 109 -0.27 7.17 5.19
N GLU A 110 0.87 6.58 4.80
CA GLU A 110 2.12 7.32 4.56
C GLU A 110 2.17 7.93 3.15
N ARG A 111 1.25 7.54 2.26
CA ARG A 111 1.19 7.98 0.85
C ARG A 111 2.49 7.73 0.07
N ILE A 112 3.28 6.74 0.50
CA ILE A 112 4.56 6.37 -0.12
C ILE A 112 4.31 5.57 -1.41
N PRO A 113 4.96 5.90 -2.53
CA PRO A 113 4.87 5.12 -3.77
C PRO A 113 5.15 3.62 -3.55
N VAL A 114 4.38 2.76 -4.25
CA VAL A 114 4.55 1.29 -4.17
C VAL A 114 5.99 0.86 -4.46
N ALA A 115 6.66 1.52 -5.41
CA ALA A 115 8.04 1.20 -5.78
C ALA A 115 9.02 1.29 -4.59
N TYR A 116 8.78 2.18 -3.63
CA TYR A 116 9.64 2.28 -2.43
C TYR A 116 9.26 1.23 -1.37
N LEU A 117 8.01 0.78 -1.33
CA LEU A 117 7.56 -0.28 -0.43
C LEU A 117 8.04 -1.67 -0.88
N THR A 118 8.15 -1.88 -2.19
CA THR A 118 8.59 -3.15 -2.80
C THR A 118 10.06 -3.15 -3.20
N ASN A 119 10.71 -1.98 -3.18
CA ASN A 119 12.03 -1.71 -3.75
C ASN A 119 12.16 -2.08 -5.23
N LYS A 120 11.05 -2.05 -5.97
CA LYS A 120 10.97 -2.47 -7.37
C LYS A 120 10.19 -1.46 -8.18
N ALA A 121 10.73 -1.07 -9.33
CA ALA A 121 10.00 -0.32 -10.35
C ALA A 121 10.14 -1.00 -11.71
N TRP A 122 9.12 -0.84 -12.54
CA TRP A 122 9.13 -1.34 -13.92
C TRP A 122 9.26 -0.18 -14.89
N PHE A 123 10.22 -0.28 -15.80
CA PHE A 123 10.40 0.67 -16.88
C PHE A 123 10.73 -0.07 -18.18
N CYS A 124 9.97 0.20 -19.24
CA CYS A 124 10.11 -0.48 -20.54
C CYS A 124 10.13 -2.01 -20.44
N GLY A 125 9.32 -2.59 -19.53
CA GLY A 125 9.23 -4.05 -19.34
C GLY A 125 10.36 -4.66 -18.50
N HIS A 126 11.30 -3.85 -17.99
CA HIS A 126 12.39 -4.31 -17.15
C HIS A 126 12.18 -3.89 -15.69
N GLU A 127 12.47 -4.82 -14.76
CA GLU A 127 12.47 -4.55 -13.32
C GLU A 127 13.79 -3.88 -12.91
N PHE A 128 13.69 -2.82 -12.12
CA PHE A 128 14.81 -2.10 -11.52
C PHE A 128 14.66 -2.05 -10.01
N TYR A 129 15.77 -2.17 -9.31
CA TYR A 129 15.83 -1.89 -7.88
C TYR A 129 15.69 -0.39 -7.62
N VAL A 130 14.82 -0.01 -6.70
CA VAL A 130 14.52 1.39 -6.35
C VAL A 130 14.52 1.58 -4.84
N ASP A 131 15.10 2.68 -4.39
CA ASP A 131 15.01 3.14 -3.00
C ASP A 131 14.66 4.64 -2.96
N GLU A 132 14.58 5.21 -1.76
CA GLU A 132 14.21 6.63 -1.54
C GLU A 132 15.19 7.63 -2.17
N ARG A 133 16.36 7.17 -2.64
CA ARG A 133 17.38 8.01 -3.30
C ARG A 133 17.11 8.16 -4.79
N VAL A 134 16.32 7.26 -5.37
CA VAL A 134 15.87 7.31 -6.75
C VAL A 134 14.61 8.14 -6.83
N LEU A 135 14.65 9.24 -7.58
CA LEU A 135 13.45 9.99 -7.89
C LEU A 135 12.60 9.17 -8.85
N VAL A 136 11.58 8.47 -8.34
CA VAL A 136 10.50 7.97 -9.19
C VAL A 136 9.74 9.21 -9.67
N PRO A 137 9.74 9.52 -10.99
CA PRO A 137 9.10 10.73 -11.49
C PRO A 137 7.63 10.72 -11.09
N ARG A 138 7.17 11.81 -10.47
CA ARG A 138 5.75 12.12 -10.40
C ARG A 138 5.36 12.65 -11.77
N SER A 139 4.48 11.95 -12.50
CA SER A 139 3.88 12.52 -13.70
C SER A 139 3.17 13.83 -13.34
N ARG A 140 3.49 14.94 -14.02
CA ARG A 140 2.86 16.26 -13.83
C ARG A 140 1.51 16.40 -14.57
N LEU A 141 0.91 15.30 -15.04
CA LEU A 141 -0.23 15.32 -15.96
C LEU A 141 -1.57 14.95 -15.35
N ALA A 142 -1.61 14.65 -14.06
CA ALA A 142 -2.86 14.39 -13.38
C ALA A 142 -3.13 15.61 -12.48
N ASN A 143 -3.89 16.56 -13.02
CA ASN A 143 -4.47 17.73 -12.34
C ASN A 143 -5.98 17.70 -12.58
#